data_AF-A0A925M7A8-F1
#
_entry.id   AF-A0A925M7A8-F1
#
_cell.length_a   1.000
_cell.length_b   1.000
_cell.length_c   1.000
_cell.angle_alpha   90.00
_cell.angle_beta   90.00
_cell.angle_gamma   90.00
#
_symmetry.space_group_name_H-M   'P 1'
#
loop_
_entity.id
_entity.type
_entity.pdbx_description
1 polymer ?
#
loop_
_entity_poly.entity_id
_entity_poly.type
_entity_poly.pdbx_seq_one_letter_code
_entity_poly.pdbx_strand_id
1 'polypeptide(L)'
;MSREDVVLQRPEDVRFLVQVFHTPTACPGAATAYLLRRIAYRAGAYAPGIQEQIFHELNTSREGGTIERVQHWFTNRVSSLHELGYRLQCRRVATPTSAILEWVRAGKGYRGAMLPTAYHKLHVPGAAGTGGSDDRMPHAVGITIDRLDAKADEDLVMIDPWPGTTGGAKDRDKVHPALEAAHKEMSFHALVYYWVGWS
;
A
#
# COMPACT_ATOMS: atom_id res chain seq x y z
N MET A 1 -23.11 36.71 22.34
CA MET A 1 -22.17 35.68 21.84
C MET A 1 -22.00 34.66 22.97
N SER A 2 -22.77 33.57 22.94
CA SER A 2 -22.68 32.51 23.95
C SER A 2 -21.57 31.51 23.57
N ARG A 3 -21.02 30.88 24.61
CA ARG A 3 -19.79 30.11 24.66
C ARG A 3 -19.94 28.67 24.10
N GLU A 4 -20.93 28.42 23.25
CA GLU A 4 -21.41 27.06 22.89
C GLU A 4 -21.22 26.66 21.42
N ASP A 5 -20.73 27.54 20.54
CA ASP A 5 -20.39 27.18 19.15
C ASP A 5 -18.99 26.55 19.03
N VAL A 6 -18.64 25.62 19.92
CA VAL A 6 -17.52 24.72 19.66
C VAL A 6 -18.06 23.59 18.79
N VAL A 7 -18.00 23.80 17.47
CA VAL A 7 -18.17 22.72 16.51
C VAL A 7 -17.02 21.72 16.71
N LEU A 8 -17.25 20.72 17.56
CA LEU A 8 -16.38 19.55 17.63
C LEU A 8 -16.56 18.81 16.31
N GLN A 9 -15.66 19.06 15.34
CA GLN A 9 -15.50 18.23 14.16
C GLN A 9 -15.43 16.77 14.63
N ARG A 10 -16.38 15.95 14.19
CA ARG A 10 -16.34 14.52 14.46
C ARG A 10 -15.18 13.91 13.64
N PRO A 11 -14.55 12.82 14.08
CA PRO A 11 -13.47 12.18 13.30
C PRO A 11 -13.86 11.83 11.86
N GLU A 12 -15.16 11.62 11.61
CA GLU A 12 -15.78 11.39 10.31
C GLU A 12 -15.90 12.65 9.42
N ASP A 13 -15.78 13.85 10.00
CA ASP A 13 -15.75 15.14 9.29
C ASP A 13 -14.36 15.47 8.69
N VAL A 14 -13.30 14.81 9.16
CA VAL A 14 -11.94 14.93 8.60
C VAL A 14 -11.60 13.67 7.81
N ARG A 15 -12.13 13.60 6.59
CA ARG A 15 -11.83 12.51 5.64
C ARG A 15 -10.39 12.63 5.16
N PHE A 16 -9.50 11.88 5.81
CA PHE A 16 -8.07 11.88 5.55
C PHE A 16 -7.69 10.86 4.46
N LEU A 17 -6.88 11.28 3.49
CA LEU A 17 -6.19 10.39 2.56
C LEU A 17 -4.79 10.14 3.10
N VAL A 18 -4.50 8.89 3.45
CA VAL A 18 -3.13 8.45 3.80
C VAL A 18 -2.22 8.84 2.63
N GLN A 19 -1.00 9.31 2.83
CA GLN A 19 -0.12 9.72 1.72
C GLN A 19 0.68 8.55 1.13
N VAL A 20 0.88 8.50 -0.20
CA VAL A 20 1.86 7.59 -0.83
C VAL A 20 3.24 8.23 -0.73
N PHE A 21 4.23 7.46 -0.28
CA PHE A 21 5.62 7.87 -0.35
C PHE A 21 6.24 7.30 -1.62
N HIS A 22 6.76 8.15 -2.49
CA HIS A 22 7.34 7.72 -3.75
C HIS A 22 8.80 7.32 -3.58
N THR A 23 9.24 6.26 -4.26
CA THR A 23 10.63 5.78 -4.18
C THR A 23 11.05 4.96 -5.41
N PRO A 24 12.24 5.24 -6.00
CA PRO A 24 12.73 4.49 -7.16
C PRO A 24 13.42 3.18 -6.76
N THR A 25 13.67 2.96 -5.47
CA THR A 25 14.54 1.86 -5.01
C THR A 25 13.91 0.99 -3.94
N ALA A 26 12.74 1.37 -3.42
CA ALA A 26 12.05 0.67 -2.35
C ALA A 26 10.54 0.53 -2.62
N CYS A 27 10.17 0.37 -3.90
CA CYS A 27 8.77 0.32 -4.35
C CYS A 27 7.93 -0.74 -3.59
N PRO A 28 8.42 -1.98 -3.36
CA PRO A 28 7.75 -2.96 -2.49
C PRO A 28 7.50 -2.49 -1.06
N GLY A 29 8.50 -1.85 -0.45
CA GLY A 29 8.39 -1.34 0.91
C GLY A 29 7.46 -0.13 1.02
N ALA A 30 7.50 0.80 0.08
CA ALA A 30 6.60 1.94 0.05
C ALA A 30 5.14 1.55 -0.15
N ALA A 31 4.87 0.58 -1.05
CA ALA A 31 3.54 0.01 -1.22
C ALA A 31 3.08 -0.62 0.11
N THR A 32 3.94 -1.39 0.76
CA THR A 32 3.66 -2.01 2.06
C THR A 32 3.37 -0.98 3.15
N ALA A 33 4.23 0.03 3.30
CA ALA A 33 4.07 1.10 4.28
C ALA A 33 2.74 1.83 4.12
N TYR A 34 2.30 2.07 2.89
CA TYR A 34 0.96 2.61 2.63
C TYR A 34 -0.14 1.65 3.07
N LEU A 35 -0.08 0.36 2.69
CA LEU A 35 -1.08 -0.64 3.06
C LEU A 35 -1.24 -0.78 4.58
N LEU A 36 -0.13 -0.85 5.33
CA LEU A 36 -0.16 -0.98 6.79
C LEU A 36 -0.82 0.24 7.43
N ARG A 37 -0.48 1.46 6.99
CA ARG A 37 -1.13 2.70 7.43
C ARG A 37 -2.61 2.70 7.12
N ARG A 38 -3.00 2.26 5.92
CA ARG A 38 -4.40 2.25 5.49
C ARG A 38 -5.25 1.26 6.27
N ILE A 39 -4.72 0.07 6.55
CA ILE A 39 -5.38 -0.95 7.37
C ILE A 39 -5.49 -0.45 8.82
N ALA A 40 -4.43 0.14 9.38
CA ALA A 40 -4.46 0.72 10.72
C ALA A 40 -5.46 1.89 10.83
N TYR A 41 -5.56 2.74 9.81
CA TYR A 41 -6.60 3.77 9.70
C TYR A 41 -7.99 3.18 9.72
N ARG A 42 -8.24 2.12 8.93
CA ARG A 42 -9.54 1.44 8.96
C ARG A 42 -9.88 0.85 10.33
N ALA A 43 -8.87 0.36 11.05
CA ALA A 43 -9.02 -0.20 12.37
C ALA A 43 -9.10 0.84 13.50
N GLY A 44 -9.07 2.15 13.20
CA GLY A 44 -9.08 3.20 14.22
C GLY A 44 -7.78 3.26 15.04
N ALA A 45 -6.71 2.61 14.58
CA ALA A 45 -5.41 2.57 15.22
C ALA A 45 -4.39 3.50 14.54
N TYR A 46 -4.82 4.35 13.62
CA TYR A 46 -3.90 5.28 12.94
C TYR A 46 -3.36 6.32 13.91
N ALA A 47 -2.05 6.27 14.13
CA ALA A 47 -1.33 7.21 14.98
C ALA A 47 -0.26 7.93 14.15
N PRO A 48 -0.56 9.15 13.65
CA PRO A 48 0.42 10.00 12.99
C PRO A 48 1.64 10.24 13.90
N GLY A 49 2.82 10.33 13.32
CA GLY A 49 4.13 10.41 13.98
C GLY A 49 4.76 9.03 14.23
N ILE A 50 4.04 8.13 14.90
CA ILE A 50 4.57 6.80 15.29
C ILE A 50 4.68 5.90 14.06
N GLN A 51 3.63 5.84 13.25
CA GLN A 51 3.61 5.00 12.06
C GLN A 51 4.59 5.49 11.00
N GLU A 52 4.70 6.80 10.84
CA GLU A 52 5.63 7.43 9.92
C GLU A 52 7.07 7.08 10.30
N GLN A 53 7.43 7.04 11.59
CA GLN A 53 8.77 6.63 12.00
C GLN A 53 9.04 5.14 11.72
N ILE A 54 8.14 4.25 12.13
CA ILE A 54 8.34 2.80 12.00
C ILE A 54 8.27 2.36 10.54
N PHE A 55 7.27 2.80 9.80
CA PHE A 55 7.06 2.39 8.41
C PHE A 55 7.96 3.12 7.42
N HIS A 56 8.61 4.23 7.80
CA HIS A 56 9.62 4.84 6.95
C HIS A 56 10.84 3.94 6.74
N GLU A 57 11.11 2.98 7.64
CA GLU A 57 12.16 1.97 7.43
C GLU A 57 11.96 1.22 6.11
N LEU A 58 10.70 0.90 5.77
CA LEU A 58 10.32 0.25 4.52
C LEU A 58 10.53 1.16 3.29
N ASN A 59 10.67 2.47 3.45
CA ASN A 59 10.95 3.36 2.30
C ASN A 59 12.44 3.38 1.93
N THR A 60 13.28 2.64 2.65
CA THR A 60 14.71 2.50 2.34
C THR A 60 14.96 1.29 1.46
N SER A 61 15.95 1.35 0.57
CA SER A 61 16.32 0.20 -0.29
C SER A 61 16.76 -1.02 0.54
N ARG A 62 17.25 -0.80 1.77
CA ARG A 62 17.70 -1.84 2.69
C ARG A 62 16.56 -2.77 3.11
N GLU A 63 15.42 -2.21 3.53
CA GLU A 63 14.29 -2.99 4.05
C GLU A 63 13.17 -3.15 3.01
N GLY A 64 12.96 -2.15 2.16
CA GLY A 64 11.88 -2.11 1.17
C GLY A 64 12.24 -2.51 -0.25
N GLY A 65 13.50 -2.84 -0.50
CA GLY A 65 14.01 -3.05 -1.86
C GLY A 65 13.45 -4.29 -2.55
N THR A 66 13.04 -5.33 -1.83
CA THR A 66 12.48 -6.56 -2.42
C THR A 66 11.36 -7.13 -1.54
N ILE A 67 10.55 -8.04 -2.11
CA ILE A 67 9.52 -8.75 -1.36
C ILE A 67 10.09 -9.55 -0.18
N GLU A 68 11.26 -10.18 -0.32
CA GLU A 68 11.95 -10.92 0.74
C GLU A 68 12.34 -10.01 1.91
N ARG A 69 12.90 -8.83 1.60
CA ARG A 69 13.33 -7.86 2.61
C ARG A 69 12.14 -7.31 3.39
N VAL A 70 11.05 -6.98 2.69
CA VAL A 70 9.80 -6.54 3.31
C VAL A 70 9.22 -7.62 4.22
N GLN A 71 9.20 -8.88 3.78
CA GLN A 71 8.71 -10.00 4.59
C GLN A 71 9.57 -10.19 5.85
N HIS A 72 10.89 -10.12 5.70
CA HIS A 72 11.84 -10.24 6.81
C HIS A 72 11.66 -9.09 7.81
N TRP A 73 11.60 -7.85 7.33
CA TRP A 73 11.31 -6.68 8.15
C TRP A 73 10.02 -6.87 8.96
N PHE A 74 8.94 -7.31 8.32
CA PHE A 74 7.65 -7.50 9.00
C PHE A 74 7.74 -8.56 10.09
N THR A 75 8.40 -9.69 9.81
CA THR A 75 8.59 -10.79 10.76
C THR A 75 9.34 -10.30 12.01
N ASN A 76 10.36 -9.46 11.83
CA ASN A 76 11.14 -8.92 12.94
C ASN A 76 10.38 -7.83 13.72
N ARG A 77 9.40 -7.17 13.10
CA ARG A 77 8.65 -6.06 13.71
C ARG A 77 7.32 -6.46 14.33
N VAL A 78 6.78 -7.64 14.01
CA VAL A 78 5.40 -8.01 14.37
C VAL A 78 5.13 -7.95 15.89
N SER A 79 6.07 -8.40 16.74
CA SER A 79 5.90 -8.35 18.20
C SER A 79 5.79 -6.91 18.70
N SER A 80 6.74 -6.04 18.28
CA SER A 80 6.73 -4.63 18.67
C SER A 80 5.49 -3.90 18.15
N LEU A 81 5.02 -4.23 16.95
CA LEU A 81 3.76 -3.70 16.42
C LEU A 81 2.58 -4.12 17.30
N HIS A 82 2.53 -5.38 17.76
CA HIS A 82 1.47 -5.88 18.63
C HIS A 82 1.49 -5.27 20.03
N GLU A 83 2.68 -5.01 20.58
CA GLU A 83 2.88 -4.29 21.84
C GLU A 83 2.36 -2.84 21.74
N LEU A 84 2.54 -2.21 20.58
CA LEU A 84 2.00 -0.89 20.26
C LEU A 84 0.50 -0.91 19.88
N GLY A 85 -0.17 -2.07 19.98
CA GLY A 85 -1.60 -2.21 19.69
C GLY A 85 -1.96 -2.47 18.23
N TYR A 86 -0.99 -2.55 17.32
CA TYR A 86 -1.23 -2.90 15.91
C TYR A 86 -1.43 -4.40 15.74
N ARG A 87 -2.65 -4.86 15.47
CA ARG A 87 -2.95 -6.28 15.19
C ARG A 87 -2.74 -6.65 13.72
N LEU A 88 -1.69 -6.08 13.11
CA LEU A 88 -1.33 -6.33 11.72
C LEU A 88 -0.70 -7.72 11.58
N GLN A 89 -0.99 -8.36 10.45
CA GLN A 89 -0.38 -9.62 10.03
C GLN A 89 0.06 -9.53 8.58
N CYS A 90 1.04 -10.35 8.22
CA CYS A 90 1.58 -10.49 6.88
C CYS A 90 1.73 -11.97 6.54
N ARG A 91 1.37 -12.35 5.32
CA ARG A 91 1.60 -13.70 4.80
C ARG A 91 2.08 -13.63 3.36
N ARG A 92 3.12 -14.40 3.01
CA ARG A 92 3.51 -14.63 1.62
C ARG A 92 2.61 -15.68 0.98
N VAL A 93 2.14 -15.40 -0.22
CA VAL A 93 1.30 -16.31 -1.01
C VAL A 93 1.81 -16.39 -2.45
N ALA A 94 1.38 -17.43 -3.15
CA ALA A 94 1.45 -17.54 -4.60
C ALA A 94 0.03 -17.81 -5.09
N THR A 95 -0.69 -16.79 -5.55
CA THR A 95 -2.14 -16.87 -5.79
C THR A 95 -2.54 -15.97 -6.95
N PRO A 96 -3.41 -16.43 -7.87
CA PRO A 96 -3.85 -15.61 -8.99
C PRO A 96 -4.36 -14.22 -8.57
N THR A 97 -4.09 -13.21 -9.40
CA THR A 97 -4.43 -11.82 -9.12
C THR A 97 -5.90 -11.66 -8.75
N SER A 98 -6.82 -12.25 -9.52
CA SER A 98 -8.27 -12.19 -9.29
C SER A 98 -8.69 -12.62 -7.89
N ALA A 99 -8.15 -13.75 -7.40
CA ALA A 99 -8.45 -14.26 -6.06
C ALA A 99 -7.91 -13.32 -4.97
N ILE A 100 -6.76 -12.68 -5.19
CA ILE A 100 -6.26 -11.64 -4.27
C ILE A 100 -7.20 -10.43 -4.27
N LEU A 101 -7.65 -9.95 -5.43
CA LEU A 101 -8.56 -8.81 -5.53
C LEU A 101 -9.87 -9.08 -4.80
N GLU A 102 -10.46 -10.27 -4.98
CA GLU A 102 -11.67 -10.71 -4.27
C GLU A 102 -11.45 -10.79 -2.76
N TRP A 103 -10.34 -11.37 -2.34
CA TRP A 103 -9.99 -11.47 -0.92
C TRP A 103 -9.83 -10.10 -0.25
N VAL A 104 -9.21 -9.13 -0.95
CA VAL A 104 -9.08 -7.74 -0.49
C VAL A 104 -10.45 -7.07 -0.41
N ARG A 105 -11.29 -7.19 -1.45
CA ARG A 105 -12.66 -6.63 -1.45
C ARG A 105 -13.48 -7.15 -0.26
N ALA A 106 -13.44 -8.45 -0.01
CA ALA A 106 -14.14 -9.07 1.12
C ALA A 106 -13.66 -8.54 2.48
N GLY A 107 -12.45 -7.99 2.56
CA GLY A 107 -11.89 -7.39 3.77
C GLY A 107 -12.42 -6.00 4.10
N LYS A 108 -13.15 -5.31 3.20
CA LYS A 108 -13.76 -3.99 3.44
C LYS A 108 -12.81 -2.96 4.07
N GLY A 109 -11.56 -2.93 3.60
CA GLY A 109 -10.50 -2.02 4.07
C GLY A 109 -9.60 -2.55 5.20
N TYR A 110 -9.89 -3.73 5.77
CA TYR A 110 -9.03 -4.39 6.76
C TYR A 110 -8.01 -5.35 6.15
N ARG A 111 -7.95 -5.41 4.81
CA ARG A 111 -7.06 -6.27 4.03
C ARG A 111 -6.42 -5.47 2.91
N GLY A 112 -5.20 -5.85 2.56
CA GLY A 112 -4.47 -5.30 1.43
C GLY A 112 -3.44 -6.30 0.92
N ALA A 113 -2.91 -6.07 -0.27
CA ALA A 113 -1.90 -6.93 -0.87
C ALA A 113 -0.83 -6.11 -1.60
N MET A 114 0.44 -6.47 -1.42
CA MET A 114 1.55 -5.97 -2.22
C MET A 114 1.91 -7.02 -3.27
N LEU A 115 1.87 -6.62 -4.54
CA LEU A 115 2.13 -7.47 -5.69
C LEU A 115 3.40 -6.95 -6.38
N PRO A 116 4.53 -7.67 -6.30
CA PRO A 116 5.63 -7.51 -7.24
C PRO A 116 5.12 -7.64 -8.67
N THR A 117 5.59 -6.78 -9.54
CA THR A 117 5.14 -6.73 -10.94
C THR A 117 6.32 -6.43 -11.85
N ALA A 118 6.25 -6.95 -13.08
CA ALA A 118 7.13 -6.51 -14.15
C ALA A 118 6.80 -5.06 -14.52
N TYR A 119 7.70 -4.12 -14.17
CA TYR A 119 7.51 -2.68 -14.38
C TYR A 119 7.05 -2.34 -15.80
N HIS A 120 7.74 -2.88 -16.81
CA HIS A 120 7.52 -2.58 -18.22
C HIS A 120 6.14 -3.01 -18.76
N LYS A 121 5.37 -3.80 -18.00
CA LYS A 121 3.99 -4.17 -18.35
C LYS A 121 2.96 -3.18 -17.86
N LEU A 122 3.26 -2.48 -16.77
CA LEU A 122 2.37 -1.48 -16.19
C LEU A 122 2.66 -0.08 -16.71
N HIS A 123 3.90 0.17 -17.13
CA HIS A 123 4.37 1.49 -17.53
C HIS A 123 4.85 1.48 -18.97
N VAL A 124 4.48 2.51 -19.73
CA VAL A 124 4.94 2.67 -21.12
C VAL A 124 6.46 2.88 -21.16
N PRO A 125 7.16 2.38 -22.20
CA PRO A 125 8.59 2.67 -22.38
C PRO A 125 8.86 4.18 -22.37
N GLY A 126 9.78 4.63 -21.51
CA GLY A 126 10.11 6.04 -21.33
C GLY A 126 9.35 6.76 -20.20
N ALA A 127 8.37 6.11 -19.55
CA ALA A 127 7.73 6.65 -18.35
C ALA A 127 8.74 6.86 -17.21
N ALA A 128 9.71 5.96 -17.07
CA ALA A 128 10.76 5.96 -16.05
C ALA A 128 11.73 7.17 -16.07
N GLY A 129 11.54 8.13 -16.98
CA GLY A 129 12.51 9.18 -17.25
C GLY A 129 13.73 8.66 -18.02
N THR A 130 14.58 9.58 -18.48
CA THR A 130 15.77 9.29 -19.32
C THR A 130 16.88 8.50 -18.62
N GLY A 131 16.71 8.13 -17.34
CA GLY A 131 17.54 7.17 -16.64
C GLY A 131 16.86 5.81 -16.66
N GLY A 132 17.17 5.02 -17.69
CA GLY A 132 16.45 3.78 -18.02
C GLY A 132 16.07 2.92 -16.82
N SER A 133 14.81 2.48 -16.82
CA SER A 133 14.35 1.36 -16.01
C SER A 133 15.18 0.13 -16.39
N ASP A 134 16.24 -0.13 -15.63
CA ASP A 134 16.89 -1.43 -15.67
C ASP A 134 15.80 -2.44 -15.28
N ASP A 135 15.55 -3.47 -16.11
CA ASP A 135 14.56 -4.55 -15.84
C ASP A 135 14.84 -5.28 -14.51
N ARG A 136 15.95 -4.93 -13.85
CA ARG A 136 16.41 -5.39 -12.55
C ARG A 136 15.83 -4.61 -11.37
N MET A 137 15.20 -3.45 -11.57
CA MET A 137 14.66 -2.69 -10.44
C MET A 137 13.36 -3.34 -9.91
N PRO A 138 13.32 -3.74 -8.62
CA PRO A 138 12.15 -4.40 -8.07
C PRO A 138 10.97 -3.42 -8.00
N HIS A 139 9.94 -3.70 -8.79
CA HIS A 139 8.71 -2.92 -8.84
C HIS A 139 7.56 -3.68 -8.18
N ALA A 140 6.67 -2.94 -7.51
CA ALA A 140 5.50 -3.53 -6.88
C ALA A 140 4.38 -2.51 -6.73
N VAL A 141 3.14 -2.99 -6.75
CA VAL A 141 1.96 -2.17 -6.47
C VAL A 141 1.26 -2.63 -5.20
N GLY A 142 0.56 -1.72 -4.53
CA GLY A 142 -0.33 -2.03 -3.42
C GLY A 142 -1.78 -2.10 -3.88
N ILE A 143 -2.54 -3.09 -3.43
CA ILE A 143 -3.98 -3.22 -3.66
C ILE A 143 -4.70 -3.13 -2.32
N THR A 144 -5.70 -2.26 -2.22
CA THR A 144 -6.53 -2.10 -1.02
C THR A 144 -7.90 -1.54 -1.38
N ILE A 145 -8.78 -1.45 -0.38
CA ILE A 145 -9.98 -0.62 -0.46
C ILE A 145 -9.64 0.77 0.07
N ASP A 146 -9.74 1.78 -0.78
CA ASP A 146 -9.58 3.18 -0.39
C ASP A 146 -10.46 4.10 -1.25
N ARG A 147 -10.51 5.38 -0.87
CA ARG A 147 -11.10 6.44 -1.67
C ARG A 147 -10.06 7.00 -2.63
N LEU A 148 -10.45 7.23 -3.89
CA LEU A 148 -9.65 8.00 -4.84
C LEU A 148 -9.76 9.51 -4.59
N ASP A 149 -10.92 9.95 -4.09
CA ASP A 149 -11.19 11.34 -3.73
C ASP A 149 -11.83 11.39 -2.33
N ALA A 150 -11.55 12.42 -1.54
CA ALA A 150 -12.08 12.55 -0.18
C ALA A 150 -13.63 12.52 -0.09
N LYS A 151 -14.31 12.84 -1.19
CA LYS A 151 -15.78 12.85 -1.29
C LYS A 151 -16.36 11.61 -1.98
N ALA A 152 -15.53 10.75 -2.56
CA ALA A 152 -15.98 9.55 -3.26
C ALA A 152 -16.19 8.37 -2.31
N ASP A 153 -16.90 7.36 -2.81
CA ASP A 153 -17.02 6.07 -2.15
C ASP A 153 -15.68 5.32 -2.15
N GLU A 154 -15.52 4.41 -1.19
CA GLU A 154 -14.38 3.50 -1.17
C GLU A 154 -14.55 2.45 -2.28
N ASP A 155 -13.49 2.19 -3.03
CA ASP A 155 -13.43 1.15 -4.06
C ASP A 155 -12.09 0.41 -3.99
N LEU A 156 -11.96 -0.66 -4.77
CA LEU A 156 -10.71 -1.36 -4.97
C LEU A 156 -9.75 -0.50 -5.79
N VAL A 157 -8.67 -0.07 -5.13
CA VAL A 157 -7.66 0.79 -5.72
C VAL A 157 -6.32 0.07 -5.85
N MET A 158 -5.56 0.50 -6.85
CA MET A 158 -4.16 0.17 -7.04
C MET A 158 -3.31 1.39 -6.71
N ILE A 159 -2.23 1.15 -6.00
CA ILE A 159 -1.28 2.16 -5.54
C ILE A 159 0.08 1.85 -6.13
N ASP A 160 0.65 2.84 -6.80
CA ASP A 160 1.96 2.73 -7.43
C ASP A 160 2.89 3.80 -6.85
N PRO A 161 3.82 3.42 -5.94
CA PRO A 161 4.74 4.36 -5.32
C PRO A 161 5.97 4.66 -6.21
N TRP A 162 5.99 4.25 -7.48
CA TRP A 162 7.10 4.58 -8.37
C TRP A 162 7.16 6.08 -8.71
N PRO A 163 8.31 6.75 -8.51
CA PRO A 163 8.51 8.16 -8.84
C PRO A 163 8.80 8.28 -10.33
N GLY A 164 7.79 8.52 -11.14
CA GLY A 164 8.02 8.77 -12.57
C GLY A 164 6.97 8.14 -13.45
N THR A 165 5.73 8.56 -13.28
CA THR A 165 4.82 8.63 -14.41
C THR A 165 4.89 10.08 -14.92
N THR A 166 5.68 10.30 -15.97
CA THR A 166 5.65 11.57 -16.72
C THR A 166 4.19 11.91 -17.09
N GLY A 167 3.78 13.16 -16.88
CA GLY A 167 2.43 13.63 -17.23
C GLY A 167 1.39 13.68 -16.10
N GLY A 168 1.80 13.53 -14.83
CA GLY A 168 0.88 13.67 -13.69
C GLY A 168 -0.03 12.46 -13.49
N ALA A 169 0.46 11.24 -13.79
CA ALA A 169 -0.32 10.05 -13.50
C ALA A 169 -0.43 9.87 -11.98
N LYS A 170 -1.61 9.44 -11.56
CA LYS A 170 -1.96 9.36 -10.14
C LYS A 170 -1.21 8.19 -9.49
N ASP A 171 -0.75 8.43 -8.26
CA ASP A 171 -0.18 7.41 -7.37
C ASP A 171 -1.23 6.40 -6.88
N ARG A 172 -2.52 6.73 -7.07
CA ARG A 172 -3.68 5.87 -6.86
C ARG A 172 -4.61 5.91 -8.06
N ASP A 173 -5.02 4.75 -8.52
CA ASP A 173 -6.08 4.64 -9.53
C ASP A 173 -6.87 3.35 -9.35
N LYS A 174 -7.87 3.13 -10.21
CA LYS A 174 -8.50 1.83 -10.38
C LYS A 174 -7.45 0.79 -10.77
N VAL A 175 -7.75 -0.47 -10.46
CA VAL A 175 -6.87 -1.59 -10.81
C VAL A 175 -6.64 -1.64 -12.32
N HIS A 176 -5.38 -1.50 -12.73
CA HIS A 176 -5.01 -1.48 -14.14
C HIS A 176 -5.22 -2.87 -14.79
N PRO A 177 -5.81 -2.97 -16.00
CA PRO A 177 -6.07 -4.26 -16.65
C PRO A 177 -4.82 -5.12 -16.89
N ALA A 178 -3.66 -4.49 -17.10
CA ALA A 178 -2.39 -5.19 -17.30
C ALA A 178 -1.79 -5.79 -16.02
N LEU A 179 -2.36 -5.53 -14.84
CA LEU A 179 -1.84 -6.01 -13.55
C LEU A 179 -1.74 -7.53 -13.51
N GLU A 180 -2.71 -8.26 -14.05
CA GLU A 180 -2.68 -9.71 -14.04
C GLU A 180 -1.50 -10.26 -14.83
N ALA A 181 -1.26 -9.73 -16.03
CA ALA A 181 -0.12 -10.12 -16.85
C ALA A 181 1.20 -9.77 -16.14
N ALA A 182 1.31 -8.58 -15.54
CA ALA A 182 2.51 -8.14 -14.83
C ALA A 182 2.82 -8.97 -13.57
N HIS A 183 1.79 -9.36 -12.82
CA HIS A 183 1.91 -10.21 -11.63
C HIS A 183 2.20 -11.67 -11.98
N LYS A 184 1.66 -12.16 -13.11
CA LYS A 184 1.94 -13.51 -13.62
C LYS A 184 3.41 -13.73 -13.94
N GLU A 185 4.10 -12.73 -14.49
CA GLU A 185 5.55 -12.81 -14.75
C GLU A 185 6.37 -12.97 -13.47
N MET A 186 5.84 -12.49 -12.34
CA MET A 186 6.41 -12.69 -11.00
C MET A 186 5.92 -13.98 -10.33
N SER A 187 5.42 -14.95 -11.11
CA SER A 187 4.88 -16.23 -10.65
C SER A 187 3.74 -16.10 -9.62
N PHE A 188 2.96 -15.02 -9.70
CA PHE A 188 1.86 -14.71 -8.79
C PHE A 188 2.25 -14.58 -7.30
N HIS A 189 3.52 -14.29 -7.01
CA HIS A 189 3.95 -14.04 -5.65
C HIS A 189 3.37 -12.72 -5.13
N ALA A 190 2.86 -12.73 -3.90
CA ALA A 190 2.41 -11.52 -3.22
C ALA A 190 2.65 -11.60 -1.71
N LEU A 191 2.66 -10.44 -1.06
CA LEU A 191 2.45 -10.34 0.38
C LEU A 191 1.03 -9.84 0.64
N VAL A 192 0.26 -10.59 1.41
CA VAL A 192 -1.07 -10.16 1.86
C VAL A 192 -0.98 -9.67 3.31
N TYR A 193 -1.67 -8.59 3.59
CA TYR A 193 -1.72 -7.93 4.88
C TYR A 193 -3.14 -7.85 5.38
N TYR A 194 -3.33 -8.03 6.68
CA TYR A 194 -4.65 -7.94 7.28
C TYR A 194 -4.58 -7.57 8.76
N TRP A 195 -5.67 -7.01 9.25
CA TRP A 195 -5.88 -6.80 10.68
C TRP A 195 -6.57 -8.02 11.30
N VAL A 196 -6.05 -8.53 12.43
CA VAL A 196 -6.65 -9.66 13.16
C VAL A 196 -7.70 -9.17 14.16
N GLY A 197 -8.81 -9.92 14.26
CA GLY A 197 -9.89 -9.65 15.22
C GLY A 197 -11.10 -8.92 14.64
N TRP A 198 -11.13 -8.69 13.32
CA TRP A 198 -12.29 -8.18 12.60
C TRP A 198 -12.52 -9.09 11.38
N SER A 199 -13.63 -9.84 11.37
CA SER A 199 -14.07 -10.71 10.26
C SER A 199 -15.57 -10.58 10.07
#